data_AF-A0A0R2EM85-F1
#
_entry.id   AF-A0A0R2EM85-F1
#
_cell.length_a   1.000
_cell.length_b   1.000
_cell.length_c   1.000
_cell.angle_alpha   90.00
_cell.angle_beta   90.00
_cell.angle_gamma   90.00
#
_symmetry.space_group_name_H-M   'P 1'
#
loop_
_entity.id
_entity.type
_entity.pdbx_description
1 polymer ?
#
loop_
_entity_poly.entity_id
_entity_poly.type
_entity_poly.pdbx_seq_one_letter_code
_entity_poly.pdbx_strand_id
1 'polypeptide(L)' 'MIAGRSQEQLKNLVKDVTDAVSKNTGAPAEHVHVILSEMATNRYSVGGVLKSDEK' A
#
# COMPACT_ATOMS: atom_id res chain seq x y z
N MET A 1 -5.01 0.65 -0.10
CA MET A 1 -4.86 1.37 -1.40
C MET A 1 -5.88 0.80 -2.38
N ILE A 2 -6.32 1.53 -3.42
CA ILE A 2 -7.07 0.89 -4.52
C ILE A 2 -6.11 0.05 -5.36
N ALA A 3 -6.55 -1.09 -5.89
CA ALA A 3 -5.71 -1.92 -6.76
C ALA A 3 -5.32 -1.19 -8.06
N GLY A 4 -4.25 -1.63 -8.72
CA GLY A 4 -3.87 -1.14 -10.05
C GLY A 4 -2.47 -0.53 -10.15
N ARG A 5 -1.63 -0.71 -9.14
CA ARG A 5 -0.21 -0.31 -9.21
C ARG A 5 0.58 -1.39 -9.94
N SER A 6 1.65 -0.99 -10.64
CA SER A 6 2.54 -1.95 -11.26
C SER A 6 3.34 -2.72 -10.20
N GLN A 7 3.83 -3.91 -10.55
CA GLN A 7 4.68 -4.70 -9.65
C GLN A 7 5.96 -3.95 -9.27
N GLU A 8 6.50 -3.11 -10.14
CA GLU A 8 7.67 -2.28 -9.84
C GLU A 8 7.34 -1.20 -8.79
N GLN A 9 6.20 -0.53 -8.92
CA GLN A 9 5.75 0.46 -7.94
C GLN A 9 5.55 -0.15 -6.55
N LEU A 10 4.97 -1.36 -6.49
CA LEU A 10 4.77 -2.08 -5.24
C LEU A 10 6.10 -2.48 -4.59
N LYS A 11 7.09 -2.93 -5.39
CA LYS A 11 8.44 -3.25 -4.91
C LYS A 11 9.16 -2.03 -4.34
N ASN A 12 9.10 -0.90 -5.04
CA ASN A 12 9.72 0.34 -4.56
C ASN A 12 9.04 0.81 -3.26
N LEU A 13 7.72 0.72 -3.17
CA LEU A 13 6.97 1.10 -1.97
C LEU A 13 7.38 0.29 -0.73
N VAL A 14 7.45 -1.05 -0.82
CA VAL A 14 7.81 -1.87 0.34
C VAL A 14 9.24 -1.61 0.80
N LYS A 15 10.15 -1.33 -0.14
CA LYS A 15 11.54 -0.96 0.15
C LYS A 15 11.61 0.37 0.91
N ASP A 16 11.02 1.42 0.34
CA ASP A 16 11.13 2.77 0.89
C ASP A 16 10.46 2.88 2.27
N VAL A 17 9.34 2.18 2.49
CA VAL A 17 8.68 2.13 3.81
C VAL A 17 9.55 1.41 4.83
N THR A 18 10.17 0.29 4.46
CA THR A 18 11.07 -0.45 5.35
C THR A 18 12.28 0.39 5.75
N ASP A 19 12.90 1.05 4.77
CA ASP A 19 14.06 1.93 4.98
C ASP A 19 13.68 3.11 5.89
N ALA A 20 12.51 3.72 5.68
CA ALA A 20 12.02 4.82 6.51
C ALA A 20 11.79 4.39 7.98
N VAL A 21 11.18 3.23 8.22
CA VAL A 21 10.95 2.72 9.58
C VAL A 21 12.28 2.42 10.26
N SER A 22 13.17 1.67 9.58
CA SER A 22 14.47 1.30 10.15
C SER A 22 15.30 2.53 10.49
N LYS A 23 15.37 3.51 9.57
CA LYS A 23 16.12 4.77 9.77
C LYS A 23 15.63 5.57 10.99
N ASN A 24 14.32 5.66 11.20
CA ASN A 24 13.76 6.55 12.23
C ASN A 24 13.57 5.88 13.59
N THR A 25 13.53 4.55 13.63
CA THR A 25 13.27 3.79 14.87
C THR A 25 14.46 2.97 15.34
N GLY A 26 15.45 2.72 14.47
CA GLY A 26 16.56 1.81 14.74
C GLY A 26 16.18 0.33 14.69
N ALA A 27 14.93 0.00 14.35
CA ALA A 27 14.52 -1.39 14.18
C ALA A 27 15.29 -2.03 13.00
N PRO A 28 15.86 -3.24 13.17
CA PRO A 28 16.47 -3.98 12.06
C PRO A 28 15.45 -4.24 10.95
N ALA A 29 15.88 -4.15 9.69
CA ALA A 29 15.00 -4.33 8.55
C ALA A 29 14.32 -5.71 8.54
N GLU A 30 15.00 -6.76 9.04
CA GLU A 30 14.43 -8.10 9.16
C GLU A 30 13.23 -8.20 10.12
N HIS A 31 13.04 -7.21 11.01
CA HIS A 31 11.90 -7.15 11.94
C HIS A 31 10.74 -6.29 11.40
N VAL A 32 10.91 -5.65 10.24
CA VAL A 32 9.89 -4.79 9.65
C VAL A 32 9.08 -5.59 8.64
N HIS A 33 7.80 -5.78 8.94
CA HIS A 33 6.86 -6.44 8.04
C HIS A 33 5.93 -5.42 7.37
N VAL A 34 5.92 -5.39 6.04
CA VAL A 34 5.02 -4.54 5.26
C VAL A 34 3.94 -5.40 4.60
N ILE A 35 2.68 -5.17 4.98
CA ILE A 35 1.52 -5.85 4.39
C ILE A 35 0.84 -4.89 3.40
N LEU A 36 0.84 -5.26 2.12
CA LEU A 36 0.11 -4.52 1.10
C LEU A 36 -1.36 -4.95 1.09
N SER A 37 -2.24 -4.05 1.52
CA SER A 37 -3.70 -4.25 1.44
C SER A 37 -4.29 -3.39 0.31
N GLU A 38 -4.58 -4.05 -0.81
CA GLU A 38 -5.26 -3.44 -1.95
C GLU A 38 -6.76 -3.75 -1.94
N MET A 39 -7.56 -2.80 -2.40
CA MET A 39 -9.01 -2.88 -2.46
C MET A 39 -9.43 -2.78 -3.92
N ALA A 40 -10.28 -3.72 -4.37
CA ALA A 40 -10.86 -3.64 -5.70
C ALA A 40 -11.83 -2.45 -5.77
N THR A 41 -11.86 -1.74 -6.89
CA THR A 41 -12.71 -0.55 -7.10
C THR A 41 -14.20 -0.86 -6.92
N ASN A 42 -14.62 -2.08 -7.27
CA ASN A 42 -15.98 -2.57 -7.11
C ASN A 42 -16.29 -3.14 -5.71
N ARG A 43 -15.38 -2.99 -4.75
CA ARG A 43 -15.54 -3.45 -3.35
C ARG A 43 -15.15 -2.39 -2.32
N TYR A 44 -14.86 -1.17 -2.78
CA TYR A 44 -14.52 -0.05 -1.92
C TYR A 44 -15.36 1.16 -2.32
N SER A 45 -16.04 1.76 -1.34
CA SER A 45 -16.94 2.88 -1.54
C SER A 45 -16.57 4.06 -0.66
N VAL A 46 -16.84 5.27 -1.14
CA VAL A 46 -16.77 6.50 -0.34
C VAL A 46 -18.08 7.25 -0.54
N GLY A 47 -18.72 7.70 0.55
CA GLY A 47 -19.99 8.44 0.47
C GLY A 47 -21.15 7.64 -0.15
N GLY A 48 -21.12 6.31 -0.03
CA GLY A 48 -22.15 5.44 -0.61
C GLY A 48 -22.00 5.13 -2.10
N VAL A 49 -20.93 5.59 -2.75
CA VAL A 49 -20.65 5.32 -4.17
C VAL A 49 -19.42 4.42 -4.28
N LEU A 50 -19.52 3.32 -5.04
CA LEU A 50 -18.36 2.46 -5.32
C LEU A 50 -17.33 3.23 -6.14
N LYS A 51 -16.05 2.97 -5.90
CA LYS A 51 -14.97 3.56 -6.71
C LYS A 51 -15.00 3.11 -8.18
N SER A 52 -15.65 1.99 -8.49
CA SER A 52 -15.91 1.57 -9.87
C SER A 52 -16.93 2.44 -10.61
N ASP A 53 -17.76 3.17 -9.86
CA ASP A 53 -18.89 3.93 -10.39
C ASP A 53 -18.60 5.44 -10.44
N GLU A 54 -17.43 5.85 -9.94
CA GLU A 54 -16.89 7.20 -10.13
C GLU A 54 -16.54 7.40 -11.61
N LYS A 55 -17.13 8.42 -12.24
CA LYS A 55 -16.88 8.80 -13.63
C LYS A 55 -15.54 9.52 -13.81
#